data_AF-A0A2H9N832-F1
#
_entry.id   AF-A0A2H9N832-F1
#
_cell.length_a   1.000
_cell.length_b   1.000
_cell.length_c   1.000
_cell.angle_alpha   90.00
_cell.angle_beta   90.00
_cell.angle_gamma   90.00
#
_symmetry.space_group_name_H-M   'P 1'
#
loop_
_entity.id
_entity.type
_entity.pdbx_description
1 polymer ?
#
loop_
_entity_poly.entity_id
_entity_poly.type
_entity_poly.pdbx_seq_one_letter_code
_entity_poly.pdbx_strand_id
1 'polypeptide(L)'
;MPLKTTKTDTAKALTLEWVLHVKNYKLALDKNLCVGCQICALACPKEAIKIEKNPKIQGEKIKKAKIDFDLTKCNFCGICDILCPYGAIKVTVNGEHILSVVEKESFPQLIRDIQVDTSKCPVDCVECEKACPLDLIKVTRLTADGKVVEKVTKKKRAKLQVKIDI
;
A
#
# COMPACT_ATOMS: atom_id res chain seq x y z
N MET A 1 -10.06 -10.81 -34.54
CA MET A 1 -8.92 -10.83 -35.48
C MET A 1 -7.65 -10.63 -34.67
N PRO A 2 -6.78 -11.65 -34.50
CA PRO A 2 -5.54 -11.53 -33.74
C PRO A 2 -4.56 -10.54 -34.39
N LEU A 3 -3.93 -9.68 -33.57
CA LEU A 3 -3.02 -8.63 -34.05
C LEU A 3 -1.61 -9.17 -34.34
N LYS A 4 -1.17 -10.19 -33.59
CA LYS A 4 0.10 -10.86 -33.86
C LYS A 4 -0.05 -12.36 -33.65
N THR A 5 0.36 -13.11 -34.66
CA THR A 5 0.42 -14.56 -34.66
C THR A 5 1.86 -14.97 -34.88
N THR A 6 2.49 -15.62 -33.90
CA THR A 6 3.84 -16.17 -33.99
C THR A 6 3.75 -17.69 -34.05
N LYS A 7 4.45 -18.29 -35.01
CA LYS A 7 4.65 -19.74 -35.11
C LYS A 7 6.16 -19.98 -35.14
N THR A 8 6.67 -20.65 -34.13
CA THR A 8 8.09 -21.03 -34.03
C THR A 8 8.17 -22.53 -34.09
N ASP A 9 8.75 -23.05 -35.17
CA ASP A 9 8.87 -24.48 -35.44
C ASP A 9 10.34 -24.85 -35.41
N THR A 10 10.74 -25.65 -34.43
CA THR A 10 12.10 -26.18 -34.28
C THR A 10 12.03 -27.69 -34.13
N ALA A 11 13.11 -28.40 -34.44
CA ALA A 11 13.15 -29.87 -34.43
C ALA A 11 12.78 -30.54 -33.08
N LYS A 12 12.71 -29.77 -31.99
CA LYS A 12 12.35 -30.24 -30.64
C LYS A 12 11.03 -29.68 -30.10
N ALA A 13 10.49 -28.60 -30.68
CA ALA A 13 9.27 -27.95 -30.19
C ALA A 13 8.60 -27.08 -31.25
N LEU A 14 7.27 -27.07 -31.22
CA LEU A 14 6.42 -26.17 -32.00
C LEU A 14 5.65 -25.25 -31.03
N THR A 15 5.84 -23.95 -31.17
CA THR A 15 5.15 -22.93 -30.37
C THR A 15 4.27 -22.07 -31.27
N LEU A 16 3.01 -21.91 -30.89
CA LEU A 16 2.03 -21.04 -31.54
C LEU A 16 1.56 -20.01 -30.52
N GLU A 17 1.71 -18.72 -30.86
CA GLU A 17 1.31 -17.60 -30.03
C GLU A 17 0.34 -16.71 -30.80
N TRP A 18 -0.83 -16.43 -30.22
CA TRP A 18 -1.78 -15.44 -30.72
C TRP A 18 -1.96 -14.34 -29.69
N VAL A 19 -1.43 -13.16 -29.96
CA VAL A 19 -1.54 -11.99 -29.08
C VAL A 19 -2.73 -11.12 -29.55
N LEU A 20 -3.72 -11.02 -28.69
CA LEU A 20 -4.92 -10.19 -28.84
C LEU A 20 -5.02 -9.19 -27.67
N HIS A 21 -5.14 -7.92 -28.04
CA HIS A 21 -5.54 -6.73 -27.27
C HIS A 21 -4.51 -5.84 -26.54
N VAL A 22 -4.57 -4.56 -26.96
CA VAL A 22 -4.39 -3.31 -26.22
C VAL A 22 -4.56 -3.50 -24.71
N LYS A 23 -3.44 -3.43 -23.98
CA LYS A 23 -3.29 -3.22 -22.53
C LYS A 23 -4.51 -3.60 -21.68
N ASN A 24 -4.42 -4.70 -20.94
CA ASN A 24 -5.40 -5.08 -19.93
C ASN A 24 -5.27 -4.19 -18.69
N TYR A 25 -6.23 -3.29 -18.46
CA TYR A 25 -6.26 -2.49 -17.24
C TYR A 25 -7.12 -3.15 -16.17
N LYS A 26 -6.60 -3.25 -14.95
CA LYS A 26 -7.30 -3.81 -13.80
C LYS A 26 -7.19 -2.88 -12.61
N LEU A 27 -8.32 -2.53 -12.01
CA LEU A 27 -8.42 -1.84 -10.74
C LEU A 27 -9.02 -2.78 -9.70
N ALA A 28 -8.34 -2.95 -8.56
CA ALA A 28 -8.80 -3.74 -7.43
C ALA A 28 -8.89 -2.85 -6.17
N LEU A 29 -10.00 -2.97 -5.44
CA LEU A 29 -10.20 -2.32 -4.14
C LEU A 29 -10.30 -3.38 -3.04
N ASP A 30 -9.41 -3.32 -2.06
CA ASP A 30 -9.51 -4.07 -0.81
C ASP A 30 -10.42 -3.33 0.19
N LYS A 31 -11.61 -3.87 0.41
CA LYS A 31 -12.62 -3.32 1.34
C LYS A 31 -12.28 -3.53 2.82
N ASN A 32 -11.24 -4.29 3.14
CA ASN A 32 -10.75 -4.46 4.52
C ASN A 32 -9.79 -3.34 4.90
N LEU A 33 -8.96 -2.90 3.97
CA LEU A 33 -8.03 -1.78 4.16
C LEU A 33 -8.70 -0.41 3.95
N CYS A 34 -9.78 -0.35 3.17
CA CYS A 34 -10.43 0.92 2.89
C CYS A 34 -11.27 1.46 4.06
N VAL A 35 -10.93 2.65 4.54
CA VAL A 35 -11.65 3.35 5.62
C VAL A 35 -12.67 4.39 5.13
N GLY A 36 -12.78 4.61 3.82
CA GLY A 36 -13.71 5.60 3.25
C GLY A 36 -13.31 7.07 3.50
N CYS A 37 -12.01 7.39 3.53
CA CYS A 37 -11.49 8.75 3.79
C CYS A 37 -11.77 9.78 2.69
N GLN A 38 -12.25 9.37 1.52
CA GLN A 38 -12.57 10.22 0.35
C GLN A 38 -11.39 10.86 -0.41
N ILE A 39 -10.14 10.63 0.00
CA ILE A 39 -8.95 11.15 -0.70
C ILE A 39 -8.94 10.74 -2.18
N CYS A 40 -9.19 9.46 -2.48
CA CYS A 40 -9.20 8.98 -3.86
C CYS A 40 -10.30 9.62 -4.72
N ALA A 41 -11.47 9.89 -4.15
CA ALA A 41 -12.58 10.52 -4.87
C ALA A 41 -12.28 11.98 -5.19
N LEU A 42 -11.76 12.74 -4.22
CA LEU A 42 -11.39 14.14 -4.40
C LEU A 42 -10.27 14.32 -5.42
N ALA A 43 -9.33 13.39 -5.47
CA ALA A 43 -8.19 13.47 -6.39
C ALA A 43 -8.47 12.91 -7.79
N CYS A 44 -9.65 12.32 -8.03
CA CYS A 44 -9.95 11.71 -9.32
C CYS A 44 -10.27 12.80 -10.36
N PRO A 45 -9.44 13.00 -11.41
CA PRO A 45 -9.65 14.06 -12.39
C PRO A 45 -10.87 13.83 -13.30
N LYS A 46 -11.43 12.61 -13.29
CA LYS A 46 -12.62 12.23 -14.06
C LYS A 46 -13.87 12.08 -13.19
N GLU A 47 -13.76 12.36 -11.89
CA GLU A 47 -14.87 12.22 -10.93
C GLU A 47 -15.55 10.84 -11.03
N ALA A 48 -14.75 9.80 -11.26
CA ALA A 48 -15.21 8.45 -11.50
C ALA A 48 -15.51 7.67 -10.20
N ILE A 49 -15.25 8.25 -9.03
CA ILE A 49 -15.35 7.54 -7.75
C ILE A 49 -16.43 8.19 -6.89
N LYS A 50 -17.41 7.41 -6.44
CA LYS A 50 -18.45 7.83 -5.52
C LYS A 50 -18.28 7.13 -4.17
N ILE A 51 -18.42 7.89 -3.09
CA ILE A 51 -18.27 7.37 -1.72
C ILE A 51 -19.45 7.82 -0.87
N GLU A 52 -20.25 6.86 -0.44
CA GLU A 52 -21.37 7.07 0.47
C GLU A 52 -20.92 6.73 1.89
N LYS A 53 -20.89 7.75 2.75
CA LYS A 53 -20.67 7.58 4.20
C LYS A 53 -22.03 7.39 4.85
N ASN A 54 -22.24 6.24 5.49
CA ASN A 54 -23.43 6.05 6.31
C ASN A 54 -23.27 6.85 7.61
N PRO A 55 -24.25 7.69 7.97
CA PRO A 55 -24.21 8.42 9.24
C PRO A 55 -24.17 7.43 10.41
N LYS A 56 -23.43 7.78 11.46
CA LYS A 56 -23.45 7.03 12.72
C LYS A 56 -24.82 7.19 13.36
N ILE A 57 -25.61 6.13 13.38
CA ILE A 57 -26.84 6.04 14.18
C ILE A 57 -26.43 5.50 15.56
N GLN A 58 -26.82 6.18 16.65
CA GLN A 58 -26.52 5.71 18.00
C GLN A 58 -27.09 4.30 18.21
N GLY A 59 -26.25 3.37 18.65
CA GLY A 59 -26.63 1.97 18.88
C GLY A 59 -26.41 1.02 17.70
N GLU A 60 -26.13 1.51 16.49
CA GLU A 60 -25.78 0.65 15.35
C GLU A 60 -24.27 0.44 15.20
N LYS A 61 -23.87 -0.75 14.73
CA LYS A 61 -22.50 -1.00 14.28
C LYS A 61 -22.17 -0.03 13.15
N ILE A 62 -21.00 0.60 13.22
CA ILE A 62 -20.48 1.49 12.18
C ILE A 62 -20.47 0.72 10.85
N LYS A 63 -21.30 1.14 9.91
CA LYS A 63 -21.33 0.57 8.56
C LYS A 63 -20.11 1.08 7.79
N LYS A 64 -19.38 0.17 7.14
CA LYS A 64 -18.29 0.55 6.22
C LYS A 64 -18.82 1.47 5.12
N ALA A 65 -18.01 2.45 4.70
CA ALA A 65 -18.37 3.32 3.59
C ALA A 65 -18.58 2.49 2.32
N LYS A 66 -19.59 2.82 1.53
CA LYS A 66 -19.79 2.22 0.21
C LYS A 66 -18.98 3.02 -0.80
N ILE A 67 -18.23 2.32 -1.64
CA ILE A 67 -17.37 2.91 -2.68
C ILE A 67 -17.76 2.29 -4.00
N ASP A 68 -17.99 3.14 -4.99
CA ASP A 68 -18.35 2.75 -6.35
C ASP A 68 -17.47 3.46 -7.37
N PHE A 69 -17.19 2.77 -8.47
CA PHE A 69 -16.34 3.25 -9.57
C PHE A 69 -17.12 3.23 -10.88
N ASP A 70 -17.28 4.41 -11.49
CA ASP A 70 -17.88 4.56 -12.81
C ASP A 70 -16.87 4.17 -13.89
N LEU A 71 -17.07 2.99 -14.47
CA LEU A 71 -16.21 2.43 -15.51
C LEU A 71 -16.19 3.29 -16.78
N THR A 72 -17.26 4.04 -17.07
CA THR A 72 -17.33 4.88 -18.27
C THR A 72 -16.47 6.13 -18.17
N LYS A 73 -16.22 6.59 -16.93
CA LYS A 73 -15.39 7.75 -16.64
C LYS A 73 -13.95 7.39 -16.29
N CYS A 74 -13.74 6.22 -15.67
CA CYS A 74 -12.43 5.79 -15.23
C CYS A 74 -11.50 5.53 -16.42
N ASN A 75 -10.37 6.24 -16.46
CA ASN A 75 -9.34 6.07 -17.48
C ASN A 75 -8.11 5.28 -16.97
N PHE A 76 -8.22 4.64 -15.80
CA PHE A 76 -7.15 3.85 -15.18
C PHE A 76 -5.82 4.61 -15.00
N CYS A 77 -5.86 5.92 -14.78
CA CYS A 77 -4.64 6.74 -14.60
C CYS A 77 -3.77 6.36 -13.39
N GLY A 78 -4.32 5.68 -12.38
CA GLY A 78 -3.55 5.20 -11.22
C GLY A 78 -3.38 6.21 -10.07
N ILE A 79 -3.91 7.44 -10.19
CA ILE A 79 -3.81 8.46 -9.12
C ILE A 79 -4.42 7.96 -7.80
N CYS A 80 -5.55 7.25 -7.87
CA CYS A 80 -6.23 6.69 -6.70
C CYS A 80 -5.44 5.58 -5.99
N ASP A 81 -4.51 4.90 -6.67
CA ASP A 81 -3.62 3.89 -6.08
C ASP A 81 -2.53 4.56 -5.23
N ILE A 82 -1.80 5.50 -5.84
CA ILE A 82 -0.68 6.22 -5.21
C ILE A 82 -1.16 6.99 -3.97
N LEU A 83 -2.26 7.71 -4.12
CA LEU A 83 -2.80 8.56 -3.06
C LEU A 83 -3.48 7.78 -1.94
N CYS A 84 -3.77 6.49 -2.09
CA CYS A 84 -4.42 5.73 -1.04
C CYS A 84 -3.43 5.43 0.09
N PRO A 85 -3.48 6.13 1.25
CA PRO A 85 -2.45 5.95 2.29
C PRO A 85 -2.53 4.55 2.92
N TYR A 86 -3.71 3.92 2.88
CA TYR A 86 -3.96 2.57 3.36
C TYR A 86 -3.60 1.47 2.35
N GLY A 87 -3.17 1.82 1.13
CA GLY A 87 -2.85 0.85 0.08
C GLY A 87 -4.05 0.01 -0.39
N ALA A 88 -5.28 0.48 -0.15
CA ALA A 88 -6.50 -0.26 -0.43
C ALA A 88 -6.84 -0.36 -1.93
N ILE A 89 -6.27 0.49 -2.80
CA ILE A 89 -6.55 0.50 -4.23
C ILE A 89 -5.29 0.08 -4.99
N LYS A 90 -5.43 -0.83 -5.95
CA LYS A 90 -4.36 -1.24 -6.85
C LYS A 90 -4.78 -1.17 -8.31
N VAL A 91 -4.00 -0.47 -9.12
CA VAL A 91 -4.17 -0.38 -10.58
C VAL A 91 -3.01 -1.10 -11.26
N THR A 92 -3.31 -2.02 -12.17
CA THR A 92 -2.31 -2.82 -12.90
C THR A 92 -2.61 -2.80 -14.39
N VAL A 93 -1.56 -2.89 -15.20
CA VAL A 93 -1.63 -2.98 -16.66
C VAL A 93 -0.94 -4.28 -17.06
N ASN A 94 -1.66 -5.18 -17.74
CA ASN A 94 -1.18 -6.52 -18.08
C ASN A 94 -0.70 -7.34 -16.87
N GLY A 95 -1.24 -7.06 -15.68
CA GLY A 95 -0.82 -7.70 -14.43
C GLY A 95 0.39 -7.06 -13.74
N GLU A 96 1.03 -6.08 -14.37
CA GLU A 96 2.16 -5.34 -13.81
C GLU A 96 1.68 -4.04 -13.14
N HIS A 97 2.31 -3.66 -12.02
CA HIS A 97 2.00 -2.42 -11.30
C HIS A 97 2.70 -1.22 -11.96
N ILE A 98 2.30 -0.93 -13.19
CA ILE A 98 2.85 0.15 -14.00
C ILE A 98 1.83 1.27 -14.11
N LEU A 99 2.14 2.40 -13.48
CA LEU A 99 1.26 3.57 -13.44
C LEU A 99 1.81 4.66 -14.36
N SER A 100 1.07 5.02 -15.40
CA SER A 100 1.49 6.03 -16.38
C SER A 100 1.77 7.40 -15.77
N VAL A 101 1.15 7.73 -14.63
CA VAL A 101 1.40 9.00 -13.91
C VAL A 101 2.72 9.00 -13.13
N VAL A 102 3.20 7.82 -12.72
CA VAL A 102 4.50 7.64 -12.05
C VAL A 102 5.61 7.64 -13.09
N GLU A 103 5.44 6.89 -14.18
CA GLU A 103 6.41 6.83 -15.28
C GLU A 103 6.68 8.21 -15.89
N LYS A 104 5.66 9.05 -15.98
CA LYS A 104 5.76 10.41 -16.54
C LYS A 104 6.11 11.48 -15.51
N GLU A 105 6.39 11.09 -14.26
CA GLU A 105 6.67 12.01 -13.15
C GLU A 105 5.61 13.13 -12.99
N SER A 106 4.40 12.88 -13.49
CA SER A 106 3.32 13.87 -13.50
C SER A 106 2.64 13.97 -12.14
N PHE A 107 2.92 13.02 -11.25
CA PHE A 107 2.35 12.96 -9.92
C PHE A 107 3.42 12.53 -8.90
N PRO A 108 3.55 13.24 -7.76
CA PRO A 108 4.53 12.90 -6.74
C PRO A 108 4.25 11.55 -6.11
N GLN A 109 5.31 10.79 -5.81
CA GLN A 109 5.19 9.57 -5.03
C GLN A 109 4.95 9.94 -3.56
N LEU A 110 3.97 9.30 -2.92
CA LEU A 110 3.87 9.37 -1.46
C LEU A 110 5.04 8.60 -0.85
N ILE A 111 6.00 9.33 -0.30
CA ILE A 111 7.05 8.74 0.55
C ILE A 111 6.38 8.30 1.85
N ARG A 112 6.45 6.99 2.14
CA ARG A 112 5.90 6.38 3.36
C ARG A 112 7.02 5.93 4.29
N ASP A 113 8.08 6.72 4.38
CA ASP A 113 9.18 6.44 5.28
C ASP A 113 8.90 7.06 6.65
N ILE A 114 9.31 6.34 7.70
CA ILE A 114 9.32 6.84 9.06
C ILE A 114 10.76 6.71 9.52
N GLN A 115 11.39 7.83 9.84
CA GLN A 115 12.74 7.86 10.39
C GLN A 115 12.67 8.15 11.88
N VAL A 116 13.15 7.21 12.70
CA VAL A 116 13.19 7.38 14.15
C VAL A 116 14.64 7.51 14.60
N ASP A 117 14.94 8.61 15.27
CA ASP A 117 16.23 8.86 15.88
C ASP A 117 16.34 8.07 17.19
N THR A 118 17.00 6.90 17.11
CA THR A 118 17.18 5.99 18.25
C THR A 118 18.07 6.55 19.35
N SER A 119 18.80 7.65 19.11
CA SER A 119 19.63 8.30 20.14
C SER A 119 18.79 9.03 21.19
N LYS A 120 17.61 9.50 20.80
CA LYS A 120 16.67 10.22 21.68
C LYS A 120 15.70 9.30 22.39
N CYS A 121 15.62 8.03 21.98
CA CYS A 121 14.71 7.05 22.57
C CYS A 121 15.20 6.59 23.95
N PRO A 122 14.39 6.75 25.02
CA PRO A 122 14.67 6.13 26.29
C PRO A 122 14.72 4.60 26.16
N VAL A 123 15.61 3.96 26.91
CA VAL A 123 15.82 2.50 26.89
C VAL A 123 14.54 1.70 27.21
N ASP A 124 13.58 2.33 27.90
CA ASP A 124 12.32 1.73 28.30
C ASP A 124 11.11 2.15 27.42
N CYS A 125 11.32 2.94 26.37
CA CYS A 125 10.24 3.44 25.52
C CYS A 125 9.68 2.36 24.59
N VAL A 126 8.34 2.25 24.55
CA VAL A 126 7.57 1.35 23.66
C VAL A 126 6.42 2.08 22.97
N GLU A 127 6.51 3.41 22.92
CA GLU A 127 5.41 4.26 22.45
C GLU A 127 5.13 4.04 20.97
N CYS A 128 6.16 3.92 20.13
CA CYS A 128 5.99 3.72 18.69
C CYS A 128 5.29 2.39 18.37
N GLU A 129 5.64 1.31 19.08
CA GLU A 129 4.99 0.00 18.94
C GLU A 129 3.53 0.05 19.39
N LYS A 130 3.26 0.65 20.57
CA LYS A 130 1.87 0.80 21.07
C LYS A 130 1.01 1.74 20.24
N ALA A 131 1.61 2.76 19.65
CA ALA A 131 0.91 3.74 18.85
C ALA A 131 0.60 3.23 17.44
N CYS A 132 1.26 2.16 16.97
CA CYS A 132 1.06 1.63 15.63
C CYS A 132 -0.27 0.87 15.56
N PRO A 133 -1.30 1.37 14.85
CA PRO A 133 -2.59 0.69 14.75
C PRO A 133 -2.55 -0.54 13.84
N LEU A 134 -1.44 -0.74 13.13
CA LEU A 134 -1.21 -1.84 12.19
C LEU A 134 -0.18 -2.85 12.72
N ASP A 135 0.33 -2.67 13.94
CA ASP A 135 1.37 -3.51 14.55
C ASP A 135 2.63 -3.71 13.66
N LEU A 136 2.94 -2.71 12.83
CA LEU A 136 4.07 -2.74 11.90
C LEU A 136 5.40 -2.33 12.56
N ILE A 137 5.34 -1.57 13.66
CA ILE A 137 6.53 -1.06 14.34
C ILE A 137 6.93 -1.98 15.49
N LYS A 138 8.17 -2.47 15.51
CA LYS A 138 8.72 -3.29 16.61
C LYS A 138 9.90 -2.60 17.28
N VAL A 139 9.86 -2.45 18.60
CA VAL A 139 10.96 -1.84 19.37
C VAL A 139 11.76 -2.94 20.05
N THR A 140 12.99 -3.17 19.58
CA THR A 140 13.92 -4.14 20.18
C THR A 140 15.05 -3.45 20.94
N ARG A 141 15.51 -4.07 22.04
CA ARG A 141 16.57 -3.56 22.91
C ARG A 141 17.77 -4.48 22.82
N LEU A 142 18.90 -3.96 22.38
CA LEU A 142 20.15 -4.69 22.20
C LEU A 142 21.16 -4.27 23.27
N THR A 143 21.87 -5.24 23.84
CA THR A 143 23.10 -4.96 24.61
C THR A 143 24.26 -4.63 23.68
N ALA A 144 25.33 -4.03 24.22
CA ALA A 144 26.57 -3.77 23.48
C ALA A 144 27.16 -5.01 22.76
N ASP A 145 26.78 -6.24 23.17
CA ASP A 145 27.17 -7.51 22.55
C ASP A 145 26.10 -8.09 21.58
N GLY A 146 25.10 -7.30 21.17
CA GLY A 146 24.08 -7.68 20.19
C GLY A 146 22.98 -8.63 20.70
N LYS A 147 22.90 -8.92 22.00
CA LYS A 147 21.85 -9.79 22.58
C LYS A 147 20.59 -8.99 22.92
N VAL A 148 19.44 -9.51 22.51
CA VAL A 148 18.09 -8.99 22.81
C VAL A 148 17.79 -9.17 24.31
N VAL A 149 17.34 -8.12 24.98
CA VAL A 149 17.01 -8.16 26.42
C VAL A 149 15.53 -7.88 26.65
N GLU A 150 14.78 -8.88 27.13
CA GLU A 150 13.34 -8.76 27.40
C GLU A 150 13.03 -8.04 28.73
N LYS A 151 13.97 -7.97 29.67
CA LYS A 151 13.78 -7.33 30.99
C LYS A 151 14.95 -6.45 31.39
N VAL A 152 14.71 -5.14 31.48
CA VAL A 152 15.69 -4.14 31.93
C VAL A 152 15.75 -4.15 33.46
N THR A 153 16.87 -4.63 34.02
CA THR A 153 17.19 -4.46 35.44
C THR A 153 18.00 -3.18 35.65
N LYS A 154 17.72 -2.45 36.75
CA LYS A 154 18.27 -1.10 37.07
C LYS A 154 19.80 -0.94 36.92
N LYS A 155 20.58 -2.03 37.00
CA LYS A 155 22.05 -2.04 36.88
C LYS A 155 22.60 -2.04 35.44
N LYS A 156 21.80 -2.29 34.39
CA LYS A 156 22.27 -2.45 32.98
C LYS A 156 21.87 -1.31 32.02
N ARG A 157 21.40 -0.16 32.54
CA ARG A 157 20.96 0.98 31.70
C ARG A 157 22.04 1.63 30.84
N ALA A 158 23.32 1.52 31.21
CA ALA A 158 24.40 2.30 30.59
C ALA A 158 24.94 1.75 29.24
N LYS A 159 24.49 0.56 28.76
CA LYS A 159 25.04 -0.10 27.55
C LYS A 159 23.98 -0.76 26.68
N LEU A 160 22.79 -0.16 26.58
CA LEU A 160 21.69 -0.68 25.77
C LEU A 160 21.43 0.25 24.58
N GLN A 161 21.37 -0.32 23.37
CA GLN A 161 20.97 0.34 22.14
C GLN A 161 19.52 -0.03 21.80
N VAL A 162 18.75 0.96 21.35
CA VAL A 162 17.37 0.77 20.90
C VAL A 162 17.37 0.61 19.39
N LYS A 163 16.74 -0.43 18.87
CA LYS A 163 16.53 -0.64 17.44
C LYS A 163 15.03 -0.67 17.17
N ILE A 164 14.59 0.11 16.20
CA ILE A 164 13.18 0.20 15.81
C ILE A 164 13.10 -0.33 14.39
N ASP A 165 12.36 -1.41 14.20
CA ASP A 165 12.07 -2.00 12.89
C ASP A 165 10.69 -1.49 12.45
N ILE A 166 10.62 -0.88 11.25
CA ILE A 166 9.43 -0.24 10.65
C ILE A 166 9.26 -0.74 9.22
#